data_AF-A0A2A9EL53-F1
#
_entry.id   AF-A0A2A9EL53-F1
#
_cell.length_a   1.000
_cell.length_b   1.000
_cell.length_c   1.000
_cell.angle_alpha   90.00
_cell.angle_beta   90.00
_cell.angle_gamma   90.00
#
_symmetry.space_group_name_H-M   'P 1'
#
loop_
_entity.id
_entity.type
_entity.pdbx_description
1 polymer ?
#
loop_
_entity_poly.entity_id
_entity_poly.type
_entity_poly.pdbx_seq_one_letter_code
_entity_poly.pdbx_strand_id
1 'polypeptide(L)'
;MAAAPPAGPATTPVVAVLATLDTKREEARFLRDRVAAEGGEPVVVDIGLTTADEPLATVPASAVAGAAGRDVAGLRAGPRDEAMAAMGAGAAAHLTRWYESGRLDGMIGVGGNQGTAVASIAMRAVPVGVPKLLISTVASGNVRKYVMDSDIAMQFSVADLLGGPNIVTTSILDTCAAGIVAMARAGARHRAEARPRASAVAVTAFGNTETAVVRAISVLREQGYEIVPFHASGACGSAMERLIRQGTIQAVLDMTTHELLGELHPRDIYAPVRPGRLTAAGEAGIPQVVVPGGLEYLCFGGLDEIPERYRGRPTHVHNPYNTNVRATAEELAAVGELMAARLNAATGPAAVLVPLRGWSHVGSPGGILHDPAANQALVDVLSARLRSDIPLTLLDLSINDEEFAVTAAQTLTDMVGAPTAVR
;
A
#
# COMPACT_ATOMS: atom_id res chain seq x y z
N MET A 1 -15.14 -37.33 -11.00
CA MET A 1 -14.68 -35.97 -11.34
C MET A 1 -15.57 -35.42 -12.43
N ALA A 2 -16.52 -34.54 -12.08
CA ALA A 2 -17.34 -33.87 -13.09
C ALA A 2 -16.46 -32.82 -13.78
N ALA A 3 -16.40 -32.85 -15.11
CA ALA A 3 -15.70 -31.86 -15.91
C ALA A 3 -16.27 -30.47 -15.62
N ALA A 4 -15.38 -29.49 -15.40
CA ALA A 4 -15.79 -28.10 -15.31
C ALA A 4 -16.56 -27.70 -16.59
N PRO A 5 -17.63 -26.91 -16.48
CA PRO A 5 -18.34 -26.44 -17.66
C PRO A 5 -17.38 -25.65 -18.57
N PRO A 6 -17.56 -25.72 -19.89
CA PRO A 6 -16.72 -24.95 -20.82
C PRO A 6 -16.82 -23.46 -20.47
N ALA A 7 -15.67 -22.80 -20.34
CA ALA A 7 -15.62 -21.36 -20.18
C ALA A 7 -16.43 -20.71 -21.31
N GLY A 8 -17.33 -19.79 -20.96
CA GLY A 8 -18.01 -18.95 -21.96
C GLY A 8 -16.99 -18.23 -22.84
N PRO A 9 -17.41 -17.63 -23.98
CA PRO A 9 -16.49 -16.96 -24.89
C PRO A 9 -15.64 -15.96 -24.10
N ALA A 10 -14.31 -16.16 -24.12
CA ALA A 10 -13.39 -15.29 -23.39
C ALA A 10 -13.56 -13.87 -23.93
N THR A 11 -14.05 -12.96 -23.08
CA THR A 11 -14.18 -11.56 -23.44
C THR A 11 -12.79 -11.00 -23.72
N THR A 12 -12.67 -10.22 -24.80
CA THR A 12 -11.43 -9.51 -25.14
C THR A 12 -11.10 -8.55 -23.99
N PRO A 13 -9.94 -8.69 -23.31
CA PRO A 13 -9.60 -7.84 -22.18
C PRO A 13 -9.32 -6.40 -22.67
N VAL A 14 -9.89 -5.41 -21.98
CA VAL A 14 -9.63 -3.99 -22.27
C VAL A 14 -8.40 -3.51 -21.52
N VAL A 15 -7.40 -3.01 -22.24
CA VAL A 15 -6.12 -2.56 -21.67
C VAL A 15 -5.89 -1.08 -21.99
N ALA A 16 -5.82 -0.24 -20.95
CA ALA A 16 -5.46 1.16 -21.11
C ALA A 16 -3.95 1.31 -21.39
N VAL A 17 -3.58 2.07 -22.42
CA VAL A 17 -2.20 2.41 -22.77
C VAL A 17 -1.95 3.88 -22.44
N LEU A 18 -1.17 4.16 -21.40
CA LEU A 18 -0.87 5.52 -20.92
C LEU A 18 0.49 5.99 -21.43
N ALA A 19 0.52 7.07 -22.20
CA ALA A 19 1.75 7.66 -22.73
C ALA A 19 1.61 9.16 -22.99
N THR A 20 2.73 9.88 -22.92
CA THR A 20 2.80 11.29 -23.33
C THR A 20 2.96 11.35 -24.85
N LEU A 21 1.86 11.47 -25.60
CA LEU A 21 1.89 11.28 -27.06
C LEU A 21 2.64 12.39 -27.82
N ASP A 22 2.86 13.53 -27.17
CA ASP A 22 3.70 14.61 -27.69
C ASP A 22 5.19 14.24 -27.83
N THR A 23 5.65 13.22 -27.09
CA THR A 23 7.06 12.83 -27.01
C THR A 23 7.29 11.33 -27.19
N LYS A 24 6.25 10.50 -27.00
CA LYS A 24 6.33 9.03 -26.97
C LYS A 24 5.29 8.36 -27.87
N ARG A 25 4.98 9.02 -28.98
CA ARG A 25 3.97 8.60 -29.94
C ARG A 25 4.27 7.21 -30.52
N GLU A 26 5.51 6.97 -30.90
CA GLU A 26 5.91 5.73 -31.58
C GLU A 26 5.93 4.54 -30.60
N GLU A 27 6.37 4.76 -29.36
CA GLU A 27 6.32 3.76 -28.28
C GLU A 27 4.85 3.42 -27.93
N ALA A 28 3.98 4.43 -27.85
CA ALA A 28 2.56 4.24 -27.59
C ALA A 28 1.86 3.48 -28.73
N ARG A 29 2.17 3.84 -29.99
CA ARG A 29 1.68 3.14 -31.18
C ARG A 29 2.10 1.66 -31.16
N PHE A 30 3.37 1.41 -30.88
CA PHE A 30 3.90 0.04 -30.77
C PHE A 30 3.17 -0.76 -29.69
N LEU A 31 3.01 -0.21 -28.48
CA LEU A 31 2.30 -0.89 -27.40
C LEU A 31 0.82 -1.16 -27.74
N ARG A 32 0.12 -0.19 -28.32
CA ARG A 32 -1.26 -0.36 -28.80
C ARG A 32 -1.34 -1.54 -29.78
N ASP A 33 -0.47 -1.56 -30.79
CA ASP A 33 -0.48 -2.57 -31.84
C ASP A 33 -0.14 -3.96 -31.30
N ARG A 34 0.82 -4.05 -30.36
CA ARG A 34 1.17 -5.32 -29.71
C ARG A 34 0.06 -5.80 -28.76
N VAL A 35 -0.56 -4.93 -27.97
CA VAL A 35 -1.73 -5.31 -27.15
C VAL A 35 -2.86 -5.87 -28.03
N ALA A 36 -3.14 -5.25 -29.17
CA ALA A 36 -4.12 -5.75 -30.13
C ALA A 36 -3.73 -7.12 -30.71
N ALA A 37 -2.46 -7.27 -31.13
CA ALA A 37 -1.93 -8.52 -31.68
C ALA A 37 -1.99 -9.69 -30.68
N GLU A 38 -1.86 -9.41 -29.38
CA GLU A 38 -1.98 -10.40 -28.30
C GLU A 38 -3.45 -10.70 -27.93
N GLY A 39 -4.41 -10.07 -28.62
CA GLY A 39 -5.85 -10.26 -28.47
C GLY A 39 -6.46 -9.52 -27.28
N GLY A 40 -5.91 -8.36 -26.92
CA GLY A 40 -6.57 -7.37 -26.06
C GLY A 40 -7.15 -6.20 -26.87
N GLU A 41 -8.01 -5.41 -26.24
CA GLU A 41 -8.54 -4.16 -26.80
C GLU A 41 -7.77 -2.97 -26.21
N PRO A 42 -6.87 -2.32 -26.97
CA PRO A 42 -6.10 -1.19 -26.46
C PRO A 42 -6.93 0.10 -26.44
N VAL A 43 -6.90 0.81 -25.32
CA VAL A 43 -7.48 2.16 -25.17
C VAL A 43 -6.35 3.14 -24.87
N VAL A 44 -5.99 3.98 -25.84
CA VAL A 44 -4.84 4.88 -25.70
C VAL A 44 -5.27 6.17 -24.98
N VAL A 45 -4.60 6.47 -23.86
CA VAL A 45 -4.83 7.66 -23.03
C VAL A 45 -3.62 8.58 -23.14
N ASP A 46 -3.83 9.74 -23.76
CA ASP A 46 -2.79 10.75 -23.88
C ASP A 46 -2.65 11.56 -22.58
N ILE A 47 -1.53 11.34 -21.91
CA ILE A 47 -1.16 12.02 -20.66
C ILE A 47 -0.10 13.11 -20.87
N GLY A 48 0.11 13.53 -22.13
CA GLY A 48 1.00 14.62 -22.50
C GLY A 48 0.41 16.01 -22.27
N LEU A 49 1.23 17.05 -22.47
CA LEU A 49 0.79 18.45 -22.35
C LEU A 49 0.65 19.14 -23.70
N THR A 50 0.89 18.42 -24.80
CA THR A 50 0.74 18.93 -26.15
C THR A 50 -0.26 18.07 -26.91
N THR A 51 -1.30 18.71 -27.44
CA THR A 51 -2.28 18.04 -28.30
C THR A 51 -1.57 17.59 -29.55
N ALA A 52 -1.56 16.29 -29.79
CA ALA A 52 -0.97 15.72 -30.98
C ALA A 52 -2.02 15.73 -32.11
N ASP A 53 -1.65 16.13 -33.33
CA ASP A 53 -2.58 16.40 -34.45
C ASP A 53 -3.28 15.17 -35.08
N GLU A 54 -3.27 13.99 -34.45
CA GLU A 54 -3.70 12.73 -35.11
C GLU A 54 -4.45 11.75 -34.18
N PRO A 55 -5.31 10.84 -34.71
CA PRO A 55 -6.25 10.03 -33.95
C PRO A 55 -5.60 8.76 -33.34
N LEU A 56 -4.40 8.87 -32.75
CA LEU A 56 -3.83 7.76 -31.97
C LEU A 56 -4.52 7.62 -30.61
N ALA A 57 -4.86 8.74 -29.98
CA ALA A 57 -5.50 8.75 -28.67
C ALA A 57 -6.98 8.38 -28.77
N THR A 58 -7.41 7.39 -27.99
CA THR A 58 -8.84 7.18 -27.71
C THR A 58 -9.35 8.26 -26.75
N VAL A 59 -8.52 8.65 -25.77
CA VAL A 59 -8.77 9.77 -24.87
C VAL A 59 -7.67 10.82 -25.05
N PRO A 60 -7.97 11.97 -25.69
CA PRO A 60 -6.97 13.02 -25.93
C PRO A 60 -6.60 13.75 -24.65
N ALA A 61 -5.42 14.39 -24.63
CA ALA A 61 -4.94 15.17 -23.48
C ALA A 61 -5.93 16.24 -22.99
N SER A 62 -6.73 16.82 -23.90
CA SER A 62 -7.80 17.78 -23.56
C SER A 62 -8.91 17.16 -22.72
N ALA A 63 -9.32 15.93 -23.02
CA ALA A 63 -10.31 15.20 -22.23
C ALA A 63 -9.73 14.80 -20.86
N VAL A 64 -8.46 14.37 -20.84
CA VAL A 64 -7.74 14.07 -19.59
C VAL A 64 -7.67 15.30 -18.69
N ALA A 65 -7.19 16.43 -19.20
CA ALA A 65 -7.13 17.68 -18.44
C ALA A 65 -8.54 18.12 -17.97
N GLY A 66 -9.54 18.01 -18.84
CA GLY A 66 -10.93 18.37 -18.54
C GLY A 66 -11.51 17.52 -17.40
N ALA A 67 -11.16 16.24 -17.31
CA ALA A 67 -11.56 15.38 -16.19
C ALA A 67 -10.96 15.80 -14.84
N ALA A 68 -9.86 16.58 -14.85
CA ALA A 68 -9.29 17.23 -13.67
C ALA A 68 -9.81 18.66 -13.46
N GLY A 69 -10.77 19.14 -14.25
CA GLY A 69 -11.28 20.51 -14.20
C GLY A 69 -10.29 21.57 -14.72
N ARG A 70 -9.37 21.16 -15.61
CA ARG A 70 -8.30 22.01 -16.15
C ARG A 70 -8.29 21.97 -17.68
N ASP A 71 -7.56 22.88 -18.30
CA ASP A 71 -7.31 22.87 -19.75
C ASP A 71 -5.82 22.69 -20.05
N VAL A 72 -5.49 22.06 -21.18
CA VAL A 72 -4.11 21.72 -21.54
C VAL A 72 -3.24 22.97 -21.73
N ALA A 73 -3.78 24.07 -22.23
CA ALA A 73 -3.01 25.29 -22.46
C ALA A 73 -2.58 25.94 -21.14
N GLY A 74 -3.50 26.03 -20.18
CA GLY A 74 -3.23 26.51 -18.82
C GLY A 74 -2.24 25.61 -18.07
N LEU A 75 -2.39 24.28 -18.18
CA LEU A 75 -1.43 23.34 -17.59
C LEU A 75 -0.04 23.48 -18.21
N ARG A 76 0.07 23.71 -19.52
CA ARG A 76 1.35 23.91 -20.20
C ARG A 76 2.05 25.21 -19.78
N ALA A 77 1.28 26.27 -19.54
CA ALA A 77 1.80 27.57 -19.13
C ALA A 77 2.18 27.64 -17.63
N GLY A 78 1.67 26.71 -16.82
CA GLY A 78 1.87 26.68 -15.37
C GLY A 78 3.07 25.86 -14.89
N PRO A 79 3.20 25.67 -13.56
CA PRO A 79 4.21 24.81 -12.95
C PRO A 79 4.11 23.36 -13.45
N ARG A 80 5.26 22.77 -13.79
CA ARG A 80 5.30 21.46 -14.44
C ARG A 80 4.81 20.33 -13.55
N ASP A 81 5.09 20.41 -12.25
CA ASP A 81 4.64 19.47 -11.23
C ASP A 81 3.12 19.50 -11.04
N GLU A 82 2.52 20.69 -10.96
CA GLU A 82 1.06 20.84 -10.93
C GLU A 82 0.40 20.29 -12.20
N ALA A 83 1.01 20.56 -13.36
CA ALA A 83 0.53 20.04 -14.64
C ALA A 83 0.52 18.50 -14.66
N MET A 84 1.61 17.88 -14.20
CA MET A 84 1.71 16.43 -14.13
C MET A 84 0.73 15.82 -13.13
N ALA A 85 0.53 16.47 -11.97
CA ALA A 85 -0.47 16.04 -10.99
C ALA A 85 -1.89 16.10 -11.55
N ALA A 86 -2.25 17.20 -12.24
CA ALA A 86 -3.55 17.37 -12.86
C ALA A 86 -3.80 16.35 -13.97
N MET A 87 -2.83 16.12 -14.87
CA MET A 87 -2.96 15.11 -15.92
C MET A 87 -3.10 13.70 -15.33
N GLY A 88 -2.38 13.40 -14.25
CA GLY A 88 -2.50 12.11 -13.55
C GLY A 88 -3.87 11.92 -12.91
N ALA A 89 -4.41 12.95 -12.26
CA ALA A 89 -5.75 12.94 -11.67
C ALA A 89 -6.85 12.82 -12.74
N GLY A 90 -6.68 13.50 -13.87
CA GLY A 90 -7.57 13.39 -15.02
C GLY A 90 -7.61 11.97 -15.59
N ALA A 91 -6.43 11.36 -15.77
CA ALA A 91 -6.33 9.99 -16.27
C ALA A 91 -6.90 8.99 -15.26
N ALA A 92 -6.64 9.19 -13.95
CA ALA A 92 -7.27 8.42 -12.88
C ALA A 92 -8.81 8.43 -12.99
N ALA A 93 -9.43 9.59 -13.22
CA ALA A 93 -10.89 9.69 -13.34
C ALA A 93 -11.45 8.89 -14.53
N HIS A 94 -10.71 8.79 -15.64
CA HIS A 94 -11.10 7.90 -16.75
C HIS A 94 -10.94 6.43 -16.37
N LEU A 95 -9.78 6.04 -15.83
CA LEU A 95 -9.51 4.66 -15.46
C LEU A 95 -10.49 4.13 -14.41
N THR A 96 -10.78 4.90 -13.36
CA THR A 96 -11.73 4.53 -12.31
C THR A 96 -13.14 4.33 -12.89
N ARG A 97 -13.63 5.25 -13.72
CA ARG A 97 -14.95 5.10 -14.37
C ARG A 97 -15.02 3.87 -15.27
N TRP A 98 -13.94 3.54 -15.97
CA TRP A 98 -13.90 2.33 -16.80
C TRP A 98 -13.87 1.06 -15.95
N TYR A 99 -13.10 1.04 -14.86
CA TYR A 99 -13.12 -0.07 -13.92
C TYR A 99 -14.52 -0.29 -13.33
N GLU A 100 -15.16 0.76 -12.81
CA GLU A 100 -16.49 0.70 -12.22
C GLU A 100 -17.57 0.26 -13.22
N SER A 101 -17.40 0.60 -14.51
CA SER A 101 -18.31 0.16 -15.58
C SER A 101 -17.92 -1.18 -16.23
N GLY A 102 -16.93 -1.91 -15.69
CA GLY A 102 -16.50 -3.20 -16.21
C GLY A 102 -15.77 -3.15 -17.56
N ARG A 103 -15.22 -1.99 -17.93
CA ARG A 103 -14.52 -1.71 -19.21
C ARG A 103 -13.02 -1.48 -19.05
N LEU A 104 -12.42 -2.02 -17.98
CA LEU A 104 -10.97 -1.96 -17.77
C LEU A 104 -10.49 -3.25 -17.10
N ASP A 105 -9.65 -4.00 -17.80
CA ASP A 105 -9.10 -5.26 -17.33
C ASP A 105 -7.61 -5.19 -17.00
N GLY A 106 -6.91 -4.16 -17.51
CA GLY A 106 -5.52 -3.89 -17.18
C GLY A 106 -5.06 -2.53 -17.70
N MET A 107 -3.87 -2.11 -17.29
CA MET A 107 -3.25 -0.88 -17.76
C MET A 107 -1.74 -1.03 -17.92
N ILE A 108 -1.22 -0.44 -18.99
CA ILE A 108 0.20 -0.36 -19.29
C ILE A 108 0.60 1.09 -19.53
N GLY A 109 1.65 1.54 -18.86
CA GLY A 109 2.19 2.89 -19.00
C GLY A 109 3.62 2.83 -19.53
N VAL A 110 4.02 3.85 -20.28
CA VAL A 110 5.38 4.00 -20.80
C VAL A 110 5.88 5.42 -20.64
N GLY A 111 7.06 5.61 -20.06
CA GLY A 111 7.53 6.96 -19.77
C GLY A 111 8.98 7.06 -19.31
N GLY A 112 9.54 8.26 -19.53
CA GLY A 112 10.69 8.72 -18.75
C GLY A 112 10.25 9.10 -17.34
N ASN A 113 11.02 9.92 -16.63
CA ASN A 113 10.66 10.37 -15.28
C ASN A 113 9.23 10.96 -15.22
N GLN A 114 8.90 11.88 -16.14
CA GLN A 114 7.61 12.57 -16.09
C GLN A 114 6.42 11.67 -16.46
N GLY A 115 6.52 10.92 -17.57
CA GLY A 115 5.48 9.97 -17.95
C GLY A 115 5.24 8.91 -16.87
N THR A 116 6.30 8.46 -16.19
CA THR A 116 6.23 7.54 -15.04
C THR A 116 5.42 8.16 -13.89
N ALA A 117 5.68 9.43 -13.55
CA ALA A 117 4.95 10.10 -12.48
C ALA A 117 3.45 10.23 -12.81
N VAL A 118 3.11 10.70 -14.01
CA VAL A 118 1.71 10.90 -14.42
C VAL A 118 0.96 9.57 -14.51
N ALA A 119 1.54 8.55 -15.16
CA ALA A 119 0.95 7.23 -15.25
C ALA A 119 0.77 6.58 -13.87
N SER A 120 1.76 6.70 -12.97
CA SER A 120 1.66 6.12 -11.63
C SER A 120 0.61 6.81 -10.75
N ILE A 121 0.36 8.12 -10.89
CA ILE A 121 -0.78 8.79 -10.24
C ILE A 121 -2.09 8.17 -10.72
N ALA A 122 -2.25 8.02 -12.04
CA ALA A 122 -3.45 7.45 -12.65
C ALA A 122 -3.69 6.00 -12.21
N MET A 123 -2.65 5.17 -12.29
CA MET A 123 -2.70 3.74 -11.96
C MET A 123 -3.05 3.49 -10.49
N ARG A 124 -2.52 4.29 -9.56
CA ARG A 124 -2.80 4.14 -8.11
C ARG A 124 -4.27 4.34 -7.75
N ALA A 125 -5.03 5.08 -8.54
CA ALA A 125 -6.45 5.33 -8.28
C ALA A 125 -7.32 4.07 -8.49
N VAL A 126 -6.88 3.14 -9.35
CA VAL A 126 -7.60 1.90 -9.60
C VAL A 126 -7.34 0.89 -8.48
N PRO A 127 -8.34 0.11 -8.03
CA PRO A 127 -8.18 -0.84 -6.93
C PRO A 127 -7.09 -1.90 -7.13
N VAL A 128 -6.60 -2.43 -6.01
CA VAL A 128 -5.64 -3.55 -5.97
C VAL A 128 -6.22 -4.78 -6.67
N GLY A 129 -5.38 -5.53 -7.37
CA GLY A 129 -5.74 -6.74 -8.12
C GLY A 129 -6.06 -6.49 -9.59
N VAL A 130 -6.30 -5.24 -10.00
CA VAL A 130 -6.32 -4.89 -11.43
C VAL A 130 -4.87 -4.76 -11.92
N PRO A 131 -4.43 -5.50 -12.95
CA PRO A 131 -3.08 -5.44 -13.50
C PRO A 131 -2.62 -4.03 -13.87
N LYS A 132 -1.48 -3.59 -13.33
CA LYS A 132 -0.85 -2.28 -13.61
C LYS A 132 0.63 -2.49 -13.90
N LEU A 133 1.05 -2.26 -15.14
CA LEU A 133 2.44 -2.41 -15.58
C LEU A 133 3.00 -1.07 -16.07
N LEU A 134 4.12 -0.61 -15.51
CA LEU A 134 4.73 0.66 -15.86
C LEU A 134 6.16 0.47 -16.37
N ILE A 135 6.36 0.69 -17.66
CA ILE A 135 7.67 0.69 -18.32
C ILE A 135 8.32 2.05 -18.12
N SER A 136 9.45 2.08 -17.42
CA SER A 136 10.04 3.31 -16.92
C SER A 136 11.55 3.34 -17.06
N THR A 137 12.09 4.50 -17.48
CA THR A 137 13.54 4.76 -17.47
C THR A 137 14.10 4.97 -16.06
N VAL A 138 13.25 5.08 -15.04
CA VAL A 138 13.65 5.33 -13.65
C VAL A 138 13.27 4.19 -12.70
N ALA A 139 12.91 3.01 -13.24
CA ALA A 139 12.58 1.84 -12.41
C ALA A 139 13.78 1.27 -11.64
N SER A 140 15.01 1.46 -12.13
CA SER A 140 16.25 1.11 -11.42
C SER A 140 16.68 2.25 -10.46
N GLY A 141 15.77 2.71 -9.62
CA GLY A 141 16.00 3.81 -8.68
C GLY A 141 15.03 3.76 -7.50
N ASN A 142 14.85 4.88 -6.80
CA ASN A 142 13.84 4.94 -5.75
C ASN A 142 12.43 5.07 -6.35
N VAL A 143 11.73 3.93 -6.41
CA VAL A 143 10.38 3.83 -6.99
C VAL A 143 9.25 4.01 -5.98
N ARG A 144 9.56 4.24 -4.69
CA ARG A 144 8.58 4.28 -3.60
C ARG A 144 7.44 5.26 -3.86
N LYS A 145 7.75 6.45 -4.41
CA LYS A 145 6.77 7.50 -4.72
C LYS A 145 5.85 7.19 -5.90
N TYR A 146 6.25 6.27 -6.78
CA TYR A 146 5.43 5.83 -7.92
C TYR A 146 4.49 4.72 -7.50
N VAL A 147 4.99 3.72 -6.77
CA VAL A 147 4.22 2.53 -6.35
C VAL A 147 3.29 2.84 -5.16
N MET A 148 3.83 3.47 -4.12
CA MET A 148 3.15 3.83 -2.89
C MET A 148 2.46 2.62 -2.23
N ASP A 149 1.15 2.69 -2.04
CA ASP A 149 0.28 1.68 -1.42
C ASP A 149 -0.54 0.90 -2.47
N SER A 150 0.02 0.74 -3.68
CA SER A 150 -0.59 0.02 -4.80
C SER A 150 0.31 -1.10 -5.30
N ASP A 151 -0.27 -2.01 -6.06
CA ASP A 151 0.33 -3.17 -6.72
C ASP A 151 0.85 -2.85 -8.14
N ILE A 152 1.53 -1.72 -8.33
CA ILE A 152 2.14 -1.36 -9.62
C ILE A 152 3.41 -2.20 -9.85
N ALA A 153 3.43 -2.99 -10.92
CA ALA A 153 4.64 -3.62 -11.41
C ALA A 153 5.43 -2.62 -12.26
N MET A 154 6.73 -2.46 -11.98
CA MET A 154 7.61 -1.58 -12.76
C MET A 154 8.60 -2.39 -13.58
N GLN A 155 8.67 -2.10 -14.88
CA GLN A 155 9.66 -2.65 -15.79
C GLN A 155 10.71 -1.58 -16.10
N PHE A 156 11.98 -1.88 -15.87
CA PHE A 156 13.07 -0.99 -16.30
C PHE A 156 13.24 -1.06 -17.82
N SER A 157 13.24 0.10 -18.49
CA SER A 157 13.37 0.17 -19.95
C SER A 157 14.79 -0.05 -20.46
N VAL A 158 15.79 -0.04 -19.58
CA VAL A 158 17.23 -0.17 -19.85
C VAL A 158 17.81 0.98 -20.68
N ALA A 159 17.26 1.21 -21.88
CA ALA A 159 17.56 2.36 -22.72
C ALA A 159 16.46 3.43 -22.59
N ASP A 160 16.76 4.64 -23.06
CA ASP A 160 15.79 5.73 -23.09
C ASP A 160 14.66 5.45 -24.10
N LEU A 161 13.50 6.04 -23.84
CA LEU A 161 12.28 5.94 -24.63
C LEU A 161 12.13 7.23 -25.45
N LEU A 162 13.00 7.35 -26.46
CA LEU A 162 13.13 8.52 -27.32
C LEU A 162 13.24 8.08 -28.78
N GLY A 163 12.29 8.54 -29.61
CA GLY A 163 12.31 8.28 -31.05
C GLY A 163 11.77 6.91 -31.46
N GLY A 164 11.05 6.22 -30.58
CA GLY A 164 10.40 4.95 -30.87
C GLY A 164 11.17 3.71 -30.39
N PRO A 165 10.57 2.52 -30.54
CA PRO A 165 11.20 1.26 -30.20
C PRO A 165 12.51 1.05 -30.98
N ASN A 166 13.57 0.65 -30.27
CA ASN A 166 14.87 0.31 -30.84
C ASN A 166 15.22 -1.16 -30.53
N ILE A 167 16.40 -1.63 -30.93
CA ILE A 167 16.81 -3.04 -30.73
C ILE A 167 16.76 -3.48 -29.25
N VAL A 168 16.96 -2.56 -28.31
CA VAL A 168 16.89 -2.83 -26.86
C VAL A 168 15.46 -2.72 -26.36
N THR A 169 14.79 -1.60 -26.62
CA THR A 169 13.47 -1.33 -26.03
C THR A 169 12.36 -2.15 -26.68
N THR A 170 12.49 -2.58 -27.95
CA THR A 170 11.49 -3.39 -28.65
C THR A 170 11.17 -4.68 -27.90
N SER A 171 12.17 -5.44 -27.46
CA SER A 171 11.95 -6.71 -26.74
C SER A 171 11.24 -6.49 -25.39
N ILE A 172 11.56 -5.38 -24.71
CA ILE A 172 10.95 -5.01 -23.42
C ILE A 172 9.50 -4.58 -23.62
N LEU A 173 9.24 -3.68 -24.58
CA LEU A 173 7.88 -3.20 -24.90
C LEU A 173 6.99 -4.37 -25.34
N ASP A 174 7.52 -5.27 -26.17
CA ASP A 174 6.80 -6.42 -26.71
C ASP A 174 6.40 -7.41 -25.60
N THR A 175 7.37 -7.85 -24.80
CA THR A 175 7.11 -8.78 -23.69
C THR A 175 6.17 -8.18 -22.63
N CYS A 176 6.25 -6.88 -22.37
CA CYS A 176 5.33 -6.18 -21.48
C CYS A 176 3.90 -6.12 -22.04
N ALA A 177 3.74 -5.89 -23.35
CA ALA A 177 2.44 -5.90 -24.00
C ALA A 177 1.77 -7.28 -23.92
N ALA A 178 2.51 -8.35 -24.19
CA ALA A 178 2.03 -9.72 -23.99
C ALA A 178 1.69 -10.02 -22.52
N GLY A 179 2.57 -9.61 -21.60
CA GLY A 179 2.40 -9.78 -20.16
C GLY A 179 1.13 -9.12 -19.63
N ILE A 180 0.88 -7.85 -19.98
CA ILE A 180 -0.30 -7.14 -19.47
C ILE A 180 -1.61 -7.74 -19.97
N VAL A 181 -1.67 -8.22 -21.22
CA VAL A 181 -2.85 -8.89 -21.76
C VAL A 181 -3.10 -10.22 -21.04
N ALA A 182 -2.04 -11.00 -20.78
CA ALA A 182 -2.15 -12.24 -20.01
C ALA A 182 -2.63 -11.99 -18.56
N MET A 183 -2.06 -10.99 -17.89
CA MET A 183 -2.49 -10.58 -16.55
C MET A 183 -3.95 -10.12 -16.55
N ALA A 184 -4.36 -9.32 -17.54
CA ALA A 184 -5.73 -8.81 -17.67
C ALA A 184 -6.75 -9.96 -17.83
N ARG A 185 -6.45 -10.95 -18.68
CA ARG A 185 -7.27 -12.17 -18.82
C ARG A 185 -7.37 -12.94 -17.51
N ALA A 186 -6.25 -13.11 -16.81
CA ALA A 186 -6.24 -13.82 -15.52
C ALA A 186 -7.04 -13.08 -14.45
N GLY A 187 -6.87 -11.76 -14.35
CA GLY A 187 -7.62 -10.91 -13.41
C GLY A 187 -9.11 -10.90 -13.69
N ALA A 188 -9.53 -10.83 -14.96
CA ALA A 188 -10.94 -10.89 -15.33
C ALA A 188 -11.58 -12.22 -14.93
N ARG A 189 -10.91 -13.35 -15.17
CA ARG A 189 -11.37 -14.68 -14.71
C ARG A 189 -11.50 -14.74 -13.20
N HIS A 190 -10.49 -14.27 -12.47
CA HIS A 190 -10.52 -14.28 -11.00
C HIS A 190 -11.68 -13.45 -10.44
N ARG A 191 -11.98 -12.28 -11.04
CA ARG A 191 -13.14 -11.47 -10.65
C ARG A 191 -14.47 -12.18 -10.91
N ALA A 192 -14.59 -12.88 -12.04
CA ALA A 192 -15.80 -13.63 -12.37
C ALA A 192 -16.04 -14.85 -11.45
N GLU A 193 -14.97 -15.43 -10.92
CA GLU A 193 -15.00 -16.59 -10.03
C GLU A 193 -15.00 -16.22 -8.53
N ALA A 194 -14.98 -14.93 -8.21
CA ALA A 194 -14.89 -14.45 -6.83
C ALA A 194 -16.09 -14.91 -5.99
N ARG A 195 -15.79 -15.61 -4.89
CA ARG A 195 -16.78 -16.07 -3.91
C ARG A 195 -17.06 -14.98 -2.87
N PRO A 196 -18.18 -15.06 -2.12
CA PRO A 196 -18.41 -14.21 -0.96
C PRO A 196 -17.19 -14.29 -0.03
N ARG A 197 -16.65 -13.13 0.35
CA ARG A 197 -15.47 -13.05 1.22
C ARG A 197 -15.87 -13.44 2.65
N ALA A 198 -15.04 -14.25 3.31
CA ALA A 198 -15.15 -14.41 4.75
C ALA A 198 -14.82 -13.07 5.45
N SER A 199 -15.19 -12.92 6.72
CA SER A 199 -14.77 -11.76 7.52
C SER A 199 -13.24 -11.73 7.58
N ALA A 200 -12.65 -10.77 6.87
CA ALA A 200 -11.22 -10.59 6.74
C ALA A 200 -10.70 -9.72 7.89
N VAL A 201 -9.70 -10.25 8.61
CA VAL A 201 -9.00 -9.56 9.67
C VAL A 201 -7.61 -9.18 9.19
N ALA A 202 -7.27 -7.91 9.27
CA ALA A 202 -5.91 -7.45 9.03
C ALA A 202 -5.05 -7.65 10.28
N VAL A 203 -3.81 -8.11 10.09
CA VAL A 203 -2.84 -8.25 11.19
C VAL A 203 -1.51 -7.65 10.76
N THR A 204 -0.89 -6.79 11.58
CA THR A 204 0.43 -6.21 11.25
C THR A 204 1.58 -6.99 11.88
N ALA A 205 2.69 -7.12 11.18
CA ALA A 205 3.81 -7.98 11.61
C ALA A 205 5.19 -7.40 11.28
N PHE A 206 6.16 -7.80 12.09
CA PHE A 206 7.58 -7.78 11.79
C PHE A 206 8.19 -9.16 12.06
N GLY A 207 9.40 -9.40 11.56
CA GLY A 207 10.21 -10.55 12.02
C GLY A 207 10.42 -10.53 13.54
N ASN A 208 10.59 -9.34 14.14
CA ASN A 208 10.75 -9.22 15.59
C ASN A 208 9.45 -9.47 16.41
N THR A 209 8.29 -9.54 15.77
CA THR A 209 6.98 -9.84 16.40
C THR A 209 6.33 -11.10 15.83
N GLU A 210 7.06 -11.85 15.00
CA GLU A 210 6.54 -12.95 14.19
C GLU A 210 5.91 -14.05 15.05
N THR A 211 6.57 -14.44 16.15
CA THR A 211 6.07 -15.50 17.04
C THR A 211 4.69 -15.18 17.58
N ALA A 212 4.49 -13.96 18.08
CA ALA A 212 3.19 -13.51 18.57
C ALA A 212 2.14 -13.48 17.46
N VAL A 213 2.50 -12.88 16.32
CA VAL A 213 1.58 -12.69 15.20
C VAL A 213 1.13 -14.03 14.61
N VAL A 214 2.05 -14.97 14.39
CA VAL A 214 1.71 -16.31 13.88
C VAL A 214 0.79 -17.03 14.84
N ARG A 215 1.02 -16.92 16.16
CA ARG A 215 0.12 -17.53 17.15
C ARG A 215 -1.26 -16.88 17.13
N ALA A 216 -1.35 -15.56 17.11
CA ALA A 216 -2.62 -14.84 17.01
C ALA A 216 -3.38 -15.20 15.71
N ILE A 217 -2.69 -15.32 14.58
CA ILE A 217 -3.26 -15.78 13.30
C ILE A 217 -3.86 -17.19 13.45
N SER A 218 -3.18 -18.11 14.15
CA SER A 218 -3.72 -19.45 14.41
C SER A 218 -5.03 -19.39 15.18
N VAL A 219 -5.05 -18.63 16.28
CA VAL A 219 -6.25 -18.46 17.12
C VAL A 219 -7.41 -17.89 16.32
N LEU A 220 -7.18 -16.85 15.52
CA LEU A 220 -8.24 -16.25 14.70
C LEU A 220 -8.72 -17.19 13.58
N ARG A 221 -7.83 -17.97 12.96
CA ARG A 221 -8.22 -18.97 11.95
C ARG A 221 -9.04 -20.11 12.53
N GLU A 222 -8.73 -20.55 13.75
CA GLU A 222 -9.53 -21.53 14.48
C GLU A 222 -10.97 -21.05 14.72
N GLN A 223 -11.18 -19.72 14.76
CA GLN A 223 -12.50 -19.07 14.85
C GLN A 223 -13.15 -18.78 13.49
N GLY A 224 -12.54 -19.22 12.37
CA GLY A 224 -13.12 -19.10 11.03
C GLY A 224 -12.86 -17.77 10.30
N TYR A 225 -12.00 -16.90 10.83
CA TYR A 225 -11.64 -15.66 10.17
C TYR A 225 -10.63 -15.88 9.02
N GLU A 226 -10.78 -15.14 7.93
CA GLU A 226 -9.76 -15.01 6.90
C GLU A 226 -8.74 -13.97 7.36
N ILE A 227 -7.46 -14.31 7.36
CA ILE A 227 -6.42 -13.43 7.92
C ILE A 227 -5.51 -12.88 6.83
N VAL A 228 -5.36 -11.56 6.81
CA VAL A 228 -4.50 -10.84 5.87
C VAL A 228 -3.34 -10.20 6.65
N PRO A 229 -2.16 -10.84 6.68
CA PRO A 229 -0.99 -10.26 7.33
C PRO A 229 -0.37 -9.14 6.48
N PHE A 230 0.00 -8.04 7.12
CA PHE A 230 0.71 -6.92 6.53
C PHE A 230 2.05 -6.73 7.23
N HIS A 231 3.14 -6.79 6.47
CA HIS A 231 4.45 -6.44 7.00
C HIS A 231 4.48 -4.94 7.29
N ALA A 232 4.61 -4.52 8.54
CA ALA A 232 4.63 -3.12 8.89
C ALA A 232 5.87 -2.48 8.22
N SER A 233 5.72 -1.77 7.10
CA SER A 233 6.85 -1.26 6.29
C SER A 233 6.55 0.10 5.65
N GLY A 234 5.59 0.79 6.25
CA GLY A 234 5.00 2.04 5.79
C GLY A 234 4.02 1.82 4.63
N ALA A 235 4.47 1.16 3.56
CA ALA A 235 3.67 0.92 2.37
C ALA A 235 2.54 -0.07 2.63
N CYS A 236 2.83 -1.21 3.25
CA CYS A 236 1.82 -2.21 3.58
C CYS A 236 0.84 -1.73 4.66
N GLY A 237 1.27 -0.97 5.67
CA GLY A 237 0.34 -0.33 6.60
C GLY A 237 -0.58 0.67 5.91
N SER A 238 -0.04 1.51 5.00
CA SER A 238 -0.87 2.41 4.19
C SER A 238 -1.84 1.65 3.28
N ALA A 239 -1.42 0.50 2.73
CA ALA A 239 -2.28 -0.37 1.95
C ALA A 239 -3.39 -1.02 2.79
N MET A 240 -3.08 -1.44 4.02
CA MET A 240 -4.06 -1.94 4.99
C MET A 240 -5.14 -0.87 5.27
N GLU A 241 -4.73 0.36 5.59
CA GLU A 241 -5.64 1.50 5.80
C GLU A 241 -6.54 1.75 4.59
N ARG A 242 -6.00 1.66 3.37
CA ARG A 242 -6.77 1.79 2.13
C ARG A 242 -7.78 0.64 1.96
N LEU A 243 -7.38 -0.60 2.23
CA LEU A 243 -8.24 -1.78 2.11
C LEU A 243 -9.37 -1.78 3.15
N ILE A 244 -9.12 -1.22 4.35
CA ILE A 244 -10.17 -0.96 5.35
C ILE A 244 -11.20 0.03 4.82
N ARG A 245 -10.77 1.18 4.28
CA ARG A 245 -11.69 2.19 3.69
C ARG A 245 -12.49 1.65 2.50
N GLN A 246 -11.93 0.66 1.79
CA GLN A 246 -12.61 -0.03 0.70
C GLN A 246 -13.57 -1.13 1.18
N GLY A 247 -13.72 -1.34 2.49
CA GLY A 247 -14.56 -2.38 3.07
C GLY A 247 -14.06 -3.80 2.85
N THR A 248 -12.79 -3.98 2.44
CA THR A 248 -12.20 -5.32 2.23
C THR A 248 -11.86 -5.98 3.56
N ILE A 249 -11.50 -5.20 4.58
CA ILE A 249 -11.16 -5.66 5.93
C ILE A 249 -12.29 -5.27 6.89
N GLN A 250 -12.69 -6.17 7.79
CA GLN A 250 -13.79 -5.96 8.74
C GLN A 250 -13.36 -5.92 10.20
N ALA A 251 -12.10 -6.24 10.52
CA ALA A 251 -11.50 -6.02 11.83
C ALA A 251 -9.97 -5.93 11.73
N VAL A 252 -9.32 -5.34 12.73
CA VAL A 252 -7.86 -5.14 12.74
C VAL A 252 -7.25 -5.60 14.05
N LEU A 253 -6.26 -6.47 13.97
CA LEU A 253 -5.32 -6.78 15.06
C LEU A 253 -3.96 -6.14 14.73
N ASP A 254 -3.78 -4.88 15.09
CA ASP A 254 -2.57 -4.12 14.77
C ASP A 254 -1.47 -4.45 15.80
N MET A 255 -0.87 -5.64 15.66
CA MET A 255 0.18 -6.14 16.58
C MET A 255 1.47 -5.32 16.51
N THR A 256 1.77 -4.71 15.37
CA THR A 256 3.06 -4.07 15.06
C THR A 256 2.85 -2.65 14.53
N THR A 257 2.76 -1.68 15.44
CA THR A 257 2.43 -0.28 15.12
C THR A 257 3.64 0.62 14.87
N HIS A 258 4.84 0.08 14.69
CA HIS A 258 6.08 0.85 14.52
C HIS A 258 5.98 2.01 13.49
N GLU A 259 5.12 1.89 12.48
CA GLU A 259 4.93 2.88 11.43
C GLU A 259 4.50 4.26 11.96
N LEU A 260 3.96 4.35 13.19
CA LEU A 260 3.66 5.62 13.84
C LEU A 260 4.93 6.43 14.15
N LEU A 261 6.03 5.77 14.55
CA LEU A 261 7.33 6.45 14.68
C LEU A 261 7.78 6.99 13.32
N GLY A 262 7.65 6.19 12.26
CA GLY A 262 8.00 6.60 10.91
C GLY A 262 7.14 7.77 10.39
N GLU A 263 5.89 7.87 10.82
CA GLU A 263 5.02 9.01 10.50
C GLU A 263 5.49 10.31 11.16
N LEU A 264 5.95 10.25 12.42
CA LEU A 264 6.56 11.39 13.12
C LEU A 264 8.00 11.67 12.69
N HIS A 265 8.70 10.67 12.15
CA HIS A 265 10.09 10.73 11.71
C HIS A 265 10.25 10.20 10.29
N PRO A 266 9.90 10.98 9.24
CA PRO A 266 9.84 10.52 7.85
C PRO A 266 11.16 10.09 7.20
N ARG A 267 12.28 10.14 7.94
CA ARG A 267 13.58 9.56 7.52
C ARG A 267 13.66 8.06 7.80
N ASP A 268 12.73 7.52 8.58
CA ASP A 268 12.53 6.09 8.75
C ASP A 268 12.18 5.46 7.39
N ILE A 269 12.86 4.36 7.03
CA ILE A 269 12.64 3.70 5.72
C ILE A 269 11.24 3.05 5.61
N TYR A 270 10.59 2.82 6.74
CA TYR A 270 9.24 2.31 6.87
C TYR A 270 8.22 3.38 7.29
N ALA A 271 8.56 4.66 7.14
CA ALA A 271 7.57 5.74 7.21
C ALA A 271 6.39 5.47 6.27
N PRO A 272 5.13 5.63 6.72
CA PRO A 272 3.94 5.47 5.87
C PRO A 272 4.05 6.25 4.56
N VAL A 273 3.63 5.62 3.47
CA VAL A 273 3.54 6.32 2.18
C VAL A 273 2.31 7.23 2.11
N ARG A 274 1.33 7.02 2.99
CA ARG A 274 0.22 7.94 3.23
C ARG A 274 0.10 8.23 4.73
N PRO A 275 -0.22 9.47 5.12
CA PRO A 275 -0.53 9.76 6.51
C PRO A 275 -1.80 9.02 6.96
N GLY A 276 -1.96 8.89 8.28
CA GLY A 276 -3.20 8.40 8.88
C GLY A 276 -3.17 6.92 9.29
N ARG A 277 -2.05 6.39 9.78
CA ARG A 277 -2.07 5.08 10.44
C ARG A 277 -2.99 5.07 11.66
N LEU A 278 -3.68 3.96 11.94
CA LEU A 278 -4.68 3.82 12.99
C LEU A 278 -5.95 4.67 12.82
N THR A 279 -6.27 5.15 11.61
CA THR A 279 -7.46 5.99 11.40
C THR A 279 -8.59 5.26 10.67
N ALA A 280 -8.28 4.43 9.67
CA ALA A 280 -9.31 3.86 8.80
C ALA A 280 -10.29 2.96 9.54
N ALA A 281 -9.84 2.16 10.51
CA ALA A 281 -10.74 1.27 11.25
C ALA A 281 -11.73 2.06 12.10
N GLY A 282 -11.25 3.10 12.79
CA GLY A 282 -12.09 4.03 13.54
C GLY A 282 -13.07 4.82 12.66
N GLU A 283 -12.64 5.24 11.45
CA GLU A 283 -13.49 5.91 10.45
C GLU A 283 -14.56 4.97 9.87
N ALA A 284 -14.21 3.70 9.63
CA ALA A 284 -15.11 2.69 9.09
C ALA A 284 -16.03 2.07 10.16
N GLY A 285 -15.81 2.37 11.44
CA GLY A 285 -16.61 1.83 12.54
C GLY A 285 -16.34 0.36 12.85
N ILE A 286 -15.19 -0.19 12.42
CA ILE A 286 -14.84 -1.60 12.61
C ILE A 286 -13.97 -1.82 13.87
N PRO A 287 -14.00 -3.01 14.50
CA PRO A 287 -13.18 -3.32 15.66
C PRO A 287 -11.67 -3.23 15.37
N GLN A 288 -10.92 -2.59 16.29
CA GLN A 288 -9.46 -2.55 16.24
C GLN A 288 -8.81 -2.82 17.62
N VAL A 289 -7.87 -3.76 17.65
CA VAL A 289 -6.96 -3.97 18.79
C VAL A 289 -5.58 -3.46 18.40
N VAL A 290 -4.98 -2.64 19.25
CA VAL A 290 -3.70 -1.97 18.99
C VAL A 290 -2.65 -2.38 20.01
N VAL A 291 -1.45 -2.73 19.51
CA VAL A 291 -0.30 -3.17 20.31
C VAL A 291 0.95 -2.39 19.88
N PRO A 292 1.85 -2.01 20.81
CA PRO A 292 3.04 -1.22 20.50
C PRO A 292 4.19 -2.05 19.88
N GLY A 293 3.91 -3.10 19.12
CA GLY A 293 4.94 -3.99 18.58
C GLY A 293 5.92 -3.27 17.66
N GLY A 294 7.22 -3.44 17.92
CA GLY A 294 8.31 -2.79 17.20
C GLY A 294 8.36 -1.26 17.33
N LEU A 295 7.53 -0.67 18.19
CA LEU A 295 7.38 0.78 18.35
C LEU A 295 8.54 1.42 19.13
N GLU A 296 9.47 0.63 19.66
CA GLU A 296 10.61 1.09 20.45
C GLU A 296 11.82 1.51 19.58
N TYR A 297 11.77 1.35 18.25
CA TYR A 297 12.88 1.67 17.37
C TYR A 297 12.46 2.25 16.02
N LEU A 298 13.36 3.04 15.44
CA LEU A 298 13.32 3.53 14.07
C LEU A 298 14.06 2.56 13.16
N CYS A 299 13.62 2.43 11.91
CA CYS A 299 14.27 1.63 10.89
C CYS A 299 15.03 2.53 9.90
N PHE A 300 16.28 2.19 9.61
CA PHE A 300 17.09 2.80 8.56
C PHE A 300 17.71 1.75 7.65
N GLY A 301 18.37 2.19 6.58
CA GLY A 301 19.14 1.33 5.68
C GLY A 301 20.42 0.80 6.35
N GLY A 302 21.52 0.80 5.59
CA GLY A 302 22.84 0.50 6.16
C GLY A 302 23.23 1.42 7.31
N LEU A 303 24.27 1.04 8.08
CA LEU A 303 24.77 1.86 9.21
C LEU A 303 25.17 3.29 8.78
N ASP A 304 25.69 3.44 7.56
CA ASP A 304 26.09 4.70 6.96
C ASP A 304 24.89 5.60 6.60
N GLU A 305 23.71 5.02 6.41
CA GLU A 305 22.47 5.73 6.12
C GLU A 305 21.77 6.28 7.38
N ILE A 306 22.22 5.89 8.58
CA ILE A 306 21.68 6.41 9.85
C ILE A 306 21.94 7.94 9.92
N PRO A 307 20.87 8.78 10.00
CA PRO A 307 21.03 10.22 10.12
C PRO A 307 21.81 10.62 11.38
N GLU A 308 22.60 11.68 11.30
CA GLU A 308 23.54 12.08 12.35
C GLU A 308 22.90 12.20 13.74
N ARG A 309 21.69 12.77 13.84
CA ARG A 309 20.95 12.91 15.11
C ARG A 309 20.58 11.60 15.82
N TYR A 310 20.62 10.48 15.11
CA TYR A 310 20.30 9.16 15.62
C TYR A 310 21.54 8.32 15.94
N ARG A 311 22.73 8.77 15.51
CA ARG A 311 23.99 8.04 15.75
C ARG A 311 24.34 8.04 17.24
N GLY A 312 24.98 6.97 17.70
CA GLY A 312 25.37 6.79 19.10
C GLY A 312 24.27 6.26 20.02
N ARG A 313 23.03 6.13 19.52
CA ARG A 313 21.96 5.42 20.23
C ARG A 313 22.17 3.89 20.13
N PRO A 314 21.63 3.09 21.08
CA PRO A 314 21.60 1.64 20.93
C PRO A 314 21.03 1.24 19.58
N THR A 315 21.77 0.39 18.85
CA THR A 315 21.49 0.07 17.45
C THR A 315 21.63 -1.44 17.24
N HIS A 316 20.62 -2.05 16.65
CA HIS A 316 20.65 -3.43 16.18
C HIS A 316 20.86 -3.43 14.66
N VAL A 317 21.89 -4.14 14.20
CA VAL A 317 22.11 -4.36 12.77
C VAL A 317 21.38 -5.63 12.35
N HIS A 318 20.22 -5.47 11.71
CA HIS A 318 19.39 -6.61 11.32
C HIS A 318 19.98 -7.31 10.09
N ASN A 319 20.39 -6.54 9.07
CA ASN A 319 21.10 -7.03 7.89
C ASN A 319 21.89 -5.87 7.22
N PRO A 320 22.65 -6.10 6.14
CA PRO A 320 23.45 -5.04 5.49
C PRO A 320 22.65 -3.82 5.00
N TYR A 321 21.33 -3.96 4.82
CA TYR A 321 20.43 -2.93 4.30
C TYR A 321 19.33 -2.54 5.31
N ASN A 322 19.44 -2.97 6.57
CA ASN A 322 18.45 -2.68 7.60
C ASN A 322 19.08 -2.58 8.98
N THR A 323 18.87 -1.44 9.63
CA THR A 323 19.32 -1.15 10.99
C THR A 323 18.16 -0.60 11.82
N ASN A 324 18.07 -1.03 13.08
CA ASN A 324 17.06 -0.58 14.04
C ASN A 324 17.72 0.27 15.12
N VAL A 325 17.29 1.52 15.28
CA VAL A 325 17.88 2.48 16.21
C VAL A 325 16.87 2.83 17.30
N ARG A 326 17.27 2.72 18.56
CA ARG A 326 16.40 2.94 19.71
C ARG A 326 15.76 4.34 19.69
N ALA A 327 14.43 4.36 19.83
CA ALA A 327 13.66 5.58 20.09
C ALA A 327 13.85 6.05 21.54
N THR A 328 13.74 7.36 21.76
CA THR A 328 13.81 7.97 23.09
C THR A 328 12.45 7.99 23.77
N ALA A 329 12.42 8.23 25.09
CA ALA A 329 11.19 8.43 25.84
C ALA A 329 10.32 9.59 25.27
N GLU A 330 10.95 10.67 24.82
CA GLU A 330 10.26 11.82 24.21
C GLU A 330 9.59 11.45 22.88
N GLU A 331 10.30 10.73 22.01
CA GLU A 331 9.76 10.24 20.74
C GLU A 331 8.59 9.28 20.98
N LEU A 332 8.69 8.41 22.00
CA LEU A 332 7.62 7.49 22.39
C LEU A 332 6.40 8.19 23.02
N ALA A 333 6.62 9.23 23.82
CA ALA A 333 5.52 10.06 24.34
C ALA A 333 4.77 10.76 23.20
N ALA A 334 5.49 11.28 22.19
CA ALA A 334 4.88 11.88 21.01
C ALA A 334 4.04 10.88 20.20
N VAL A 335 4.51 9.63 20.07
CA VAL A 335 3.72 8.54 19.50
C VAL A 335 2.48 8.23 20.34
N GLY A 336 2.60 8.24 21.67
CA GLY A 336 1.47 8.07 22.59
C GLY A 336 0.39 9.13 22.37
N GLU A 337 0.76 10.40 22.23
CA GLU A 337 -0.18 11.49 21.96
C GLU A 337 -0.88 11.31 20.60
N LEU A 338 -0.13 10.91 19.57
CA LEU A 338 -0.67 10.62 18.24
C LEU A 338 -1.66 9.44 18.27
N MET A 339 -1.28 8.35 18.94
CA MET A 339 -2.09 7.14 19.06
C MET A 339 -3.38 7.44 19.84
N ALA A 340 -3.29 8.10 21.00
CA ALA A 340 -4.45 8.48 21.79
C ALA A 340 -5.40 9.39 21.01
N ALA A 341 -4.88 10.41 20.31
CA ALA A 341 -5.72 11.30 19.50
C ALA A 341 -6.53 10.54 18.43
N ARG A 342 -5.92 9.56 17.76
CA ARG A 342 -6.57 8.77 16.70
C ARG A 342 -7.59 7.78 17.26
N LEU A 343 -7.24 7.08 18.33
CA LEU A 343 -8.16 6.15 18.99
C LEU A 343 -9.35 6.88 19.61
N ASN A 344 -9.14 8.07 20.18
CA ASN A 344 -10.21 8.91 20.73
C ASN A 344 -11.17 9.43 19.65
N ALA A 345 -10.72 9.55 18.39
CA ALA A 345 -11.54 9.94 17.25
C ALA A 345 -12.28 8.74 16.61
N ALA A 346 -11.98 7.51 17.01
CA ALA A 346 -12.62 6.32 16.47
C ALA A 346 -14.12 6.28 16.82
N THR A 347 -14.92 5.90 15.81
CA THR A 347 -16.35 5.65 15.96
C THR A 347 -16.66 4.17 16.21
N GLY A 348 -15.76 3.27 15.82
CA GLY A 348 -15.82 1.84 16.09
C GLY A 348 -15.16 1.42 17.41
N PRO A 349 -15.35 0.16 17.84
CA PRO A 349 -14.72 -0.38 19.04
C PRO A 349 -13.18 -0.36 18.93
N ALA A 350 -12.51 0.11 19.97
CA ALA A 350 -11.05 0.12 20.06
C ALA A 350 -10.57 -0.43 21.41
N ALA A 351 -9.45 -1.13 21.42
CA ALA A 351 -8.75 -1.54 22.64
C ALA A 351 -7.23 -1.47 22.44
N VAL A 352 -6.49 -1.22 23.52
CA VAL A 352 -5.02 -1.18 23.53
C VAL A 352 -4.48 -2.21 24.50
N LEU A 353 -3.55 -3.04 24.03
CA LEU A 353 -2.84 -4.02 24.84
C LEU A 353 -1.34 -3.69 24.84
N VAL A 354 -0.74 -3.58 26.03
CA VAL A 354 0.69 -3.29 26.18
C VAL A 354 1.40 -4.43 26.91
N PRO A 355 2.37 -5.10 26.27
CA PRO A 355 3.29 -6.00 26.95
C PRO A 355 4.38 -5.19 27.66
N LEU A 356 4.37 -5.19 29.00
CA LEU A 356 5.24 -4.33 29.82
C LEU A 356 6.72 -4.74 29.77
N ARG A 357 7.04 -6.00 29.45
CA ARG A 357 8.43 -6.50 29.45
C ARG A 357 9.17 -6.24 28.15
N GLY A 358 8.47 -6.05 27.03
CA GLY A 358 9.14 -5.81 25.75
C GLY A 358 8.21 -5.90 24.55
N TRP A 359 8.54 -5.11 23.52
CA TRP A 359 7.67 -4.88 22.34
C TRP A 359 8.18 -5.53 21.06
N SER A 360 9.33 -6.20 21.12
CA SER A 360 9.90 -6.94 20.00
C SER A 360 10.95 -7.94 20.52
N HIS A 361 11.43 -8.85 19.67
CA HIS A 361 12.52 -9.76 20.04
C HIS A 361 13.76 -9.02 20.59
N VAL A 362 14.19 -7.93 19.94
CA VAL A 362 15.39 -7.16 20.33
C VAL A 362 15.12 -6.05 21.35
N GLY A 363 13.85 -5.75 21.63
CA GLY A 363 13.40 -4.82 22.66
C GLY A 363 12.77 -5.50 23.88
N SER A 364 12.97 -6.81 24.04
CA SER A 364 12.60 -7.61 25.22
C SER A 364 13.84 -7.97 26.06
N PRO A 365 13.70 -8.51 27.30
CA PRO A 365 14.84 -8.72 28.20
C PRO A 365 15.99 -9.49 27.54
N GLY A 366 17.21 -8.94 27.62
CA GLY A 366 18.41 -9.46 26.97
C GLY A 366 18.70 -8.87 25.57
N GLY A 367 17.75 -8.16 24.97
CA GLY A 367 17.92 -7.46 23.70
C GLY A 367 18.62 -6.10 23.84
N ILE A 368 19.35 -5.69 22.80
CA ILE A 368 20.11 -4.42 22.79
C ILE A 368 19.22 -3.16 22.81
N LEU A 369 17.95 -3.28 22.40
CA LEU A 369 17.00 -2.17 22.37
C LEU A 369 16.04 -2.19 23.58
N HIS A 370 16.24 -3.12 24.52
CA HIS A 370 15.39 -3.26 25.70
C HIS A 370 15.62 -2.10 26.68
N ASP A 371 14.63 -1.23 26.77
CA ASP A 371 14.59 -0.11 27.70
C ASP A 371 13.14 0.14 28.14
N PRO A 372 12.67 -0.57 29.19
CA PRO A 372 11.31 -0.43 29.69
C PRO A 372 11.04 0.95 30.30
N ALA A 373 12.07 1.66 30.78
CA ALA A 373 11.91 3.00 31.34
C ALA A 373 11.52 4.01 30.27
N ALA A 374 12.14 3.96 29.08
CA ALA A 374 11.72 4.78 27.96
C ALA A 374 10.33 4.36 27.41
N ASN A 375 10.02 3.07 27.41
CA ASN A 375 8.69 2.57 26.99
C ASN A 375 7.55 3.07 27.87
N GLN A 376 7.81 3.28 29.17
CA GLN A 376 6.83 3.81 30.12
C GLN A 376 6.25 5.17 29.68
N ALA A 377 7.03 5.99 28.96
CA ALA A 377 6.56 7.29 28.48
C ALA A 377 5.33 7.19 27.55
N LEU A 378 5.25 6.15 26.71
CA LEU A 378 4.06 5.90 25.89
C LEU A 378 2.89 5.44 26.74
N VAL A 379 3.13 4.56 27.72
CA VAL A 379 2.10 4.03 28.61
C VAL A 379 1.47 5.12 29.45
N ASP A 380 2.28 6.03 30.00
CA ASP A 380 1.82 7.16 30.80
C ASP A 380 0.92 8.08 29.99
N VAL A 381 1.31 8.39 28.74
CA VAL A 381 0.50 9.22 27.84
C VAL A 381 -0.82 8.53 27.50
N LEU A 382 -0.81 7.26 27.11
CA LEU A 382 -2.03 6.52 26.79
C LEU A 382 -2.98 6.46 28.01
N SER A 383 -2.45 6.19 29.20
CA SER A 383 -3.22 6.15 30.44
C SER A 383 -3.88 7.49 30.77
N ALA A 384 -3.21 8.61 30.45
CA ALA A 384 -3.70 9.95 30.72
C ALA A 384 -4.66 10.49 29.64
N ARG A 385 -4.55 10.02 28.40
CA ARG A 385 -5.20 10.64 27.23
C ARG A 385 -6.32 9.82 26.61
N LEU A 386 -6.32 8.50 26.75
CA LEU A 386 -7.38 7.68 26.17
C LEU A 386 -8.72 8.00 26.83
N ARG A 387 -9.80 8.02 26.02
CA ARG A 387 -11.16 8.08 26.57
C ARG A 387 -11.39 6.87 27.47
N SER A 388 -12.17 7.04 28.54
CA SER A 388 -12.42 6.00 29.55
C SER A 388 -13.13 4.75 29.01
N ASP A 389 -13.79 4.84 27.84
CA ASP A 389 -14.46 3.72 27.19
C ASP A 389 -13.53 2.86 26.33
N ILE A 390 -12.29 3.29 26.08
CA ILE A 390 -11.27 2.54 25.33
C ILE A 390 -10.41 1.77 26.34
N PRO A 391 -10.49 0.43 26.42
CA PRO A 391 -9.70 -0.34 27.36
C PRO A 391 -8.20 -0.22 27.06
N LEU A 392 -7.42 0.07 28.10
CA LEU A 392 -5.96 -0.03 28.12
C LEU A 392 -5.56 -1.16 29.06
N THR A 393 -5.15 -2.29 28.49
CA THR A 393 -4.76 -3.49 29.24
C THR A 393 -3.24 -3.60 29.28
N LEU A 394 -2.68 -3.54 30.48
CA LEU A 394 -1.24 -3.71 30.72
C LEU A 394 -0.98 -5.15 31.16
N LEU A 395 -0.09 -5.86 30.45
CA LEU A 395 0.23 -7.26 30.71
C LEU A 395 1.71 -7.39 31.06
N ASP A 396 2.02 -8.04 32.18
CA ASP A 396 3.42 -8.32 32.60
C ASP A 396 4.03 -9.48 31.78
N LEU A 397 4.08 -9.27 30.46
CA LEU A 397 4.52 -10.21 29.44
C LEU A 397 5.43 -9.48 28.44
N SER A 398 6.20 -10.24 27.68
CA SER A 398 6.82 -9.77 26.44
C SER A 398 5.85 -10.02 25.29
N ILE A 399 5.93 -9.22 24.21
CA ILE A 399 5.01 -9.36 23.06
C ILE A 399 4.96 -10.78 22.48
N ASN A 400 6.10 -11.49 22.47
CA ASN A 400 6.24 -12.82 21.87
C ASN A 400 5.91 -13.97 22.84
N ASP A 401 5.45 -13.68 24.05
CA ASP A 401 4.89 -14.69 24.93
C ASP A 401 3.56 -15.19 24.34
N GLU A 402 3.34 -16.51 24.32
CA GLU A 402 2.13 -17.11 23.74
C GLU A 402 0.85 -16.55 24.36
N GLU A 403 0.86 -16.34 25.69
CA GLU A 403 -0.28 -15.79 26.43
C GLU A 403 -0.67 -14.39 25.92
N PHE A 404 0.30 -13.55 25.55
CA PHE A 404 0.03 -12.22 25.01
C PHE A 404 -0.67 -12.32 23.65
N ALA A 405 -0.18 -13.19 22.76
CA ALA A 405 -0.77 -13.40 21.44
C ALA A 405 -2.21 -13.93 21.51
N VAL A 406 -2.47 -14.88 22.40
CA VAL A 406 -3.81 -15.43 22.64
C VAL A 406 -4.75 -14.34 23.18
N THR A 407 -4.30 -13.57 24.16
CA THR A 407 -5.09 -12.48 24.76
C THR A 407 -5.44 -11.40 23.72
N ALA A 408 -4.49 -11.03 22.86
CA ALA A 408 -4.72 -10.03 21.81
C ALA A 408 -5.74 -10.51 20.76
N ALA A 409 -5.63 -11.77 20.32
CA ALA A 409 -6.60 -12.36 19.40
C ALA A 409 -8.00 -12.47 20.02
N GLN A 410 -8.10 -12.94 21.28
CA GLN A 410 -9.36 -13.07 22.00
C GLN A 410 -10.05 -11.72 22.23
N THR A 411 -9.27 -10.69 22.60
CA THR A 411 -9.78 -9.33 22.74
C THR A 411 -10.47 -8.87 21.45
N LEU A 412 -9.85 -9.12 20.28
CA LEU A 412 -10.46 -8.73 19.01
C LEU A 412 -11.75 -9.52 18.74
N THR A 413 -11.74 -10.84 18.97
CA THR A 413 -12.93 -11.66 18.72
C THR A 413 -14.11 -11.28 19.60
N ASP A 414 -13.84 -10.89 20.85
CA ASP A 414 -14.87 -10.41 21.78
C ASP A 414 -15.48 -9.09 21.29
N MET A 415 -14.68 -8.22 20.66
CA MET A 415 -15.14 -6.95 20.09
C MET A 415 -15.96 -7.10 18.80
N VAL A 416 -15.70 -8.15 18.01
CA VAL A 416 -16.49 -8.46 16.80
C VAL A 416 -17.89 -8.97 17.16
N GLY A 417 -18.02 -9.64 18.32
CA GLY A 417 -19.27 -10.24 18.79
C GLY A 417 -19.60 -11.55 18.06
N ALA A 418 -20.08 -12.55 18.80
CA ALA A 418 -20.40 -13.89 18.31
C ALA A 418 -21.14 -13.85 16.96
N PRO A 419 -20.76 -14.71 15.97
CA PRO A 419 -21.36 -14.69 14.65
C PRO A 419 -22.87 -14.74 14.79
N THR A 420 -23.56 -13.70 14.33
CA THR A 420 -24.99 -13.77 14.06
C THR A 420 -25.19 -14.93 13.11
N ALA A 421 -25.72 -16.03 13.63
CA ALA A 421 -26.19 -17.15 12.83
C ALA A 421 -27.10 -16.55 11.75
N VAL A 422 -26.63 -16.62 10.50
CA VAL A 422 -27.40 -16.25 9.33
C VAL A 422 -28.69 -17.06 9.41
N ARG A 423 -29.82 -16.37 9.66
CA ARG A 423 -31.16 -16.94 9.52
C ARG A 423 -31.58 -16.90 8.06
#